data_AF-D6R1Q8-F1
#
_entry.id   AF-D6R1Q8-F1
#
_cell.length_a   1.000
_cell.length_b   1.000
_cell.length_c   1.000
_cell.angle_alpha   90.00
_cell.angle_beta   90.00
_cell.angle_gamma   90.00
#
_symmetry.space_group_name_H-M   'P 1'
#
loop_
_entity.id
_entity.type
_entity.pdbx_description
1 polymer ?
#
loop_
_entity_poly.entity_id
_entity_poly.type
_entity_poly.pdbx_seq_one_letter_code
_entity_poly.pdbx_strand_id
1 'polypeptide(L)'
;VLAVERWVVVCKPISNFRFTENHAIMGVAFSWIMAATCAVPPLVGWSRYIPEGMQCSCGVDYYTRAEGFNNESFVIYMFIVHFLAPLIVIFFCYGRLLCAVKEAAAAQQESETTQRAEREVTRMVIIMVIGFLTSWLPYASVAWYIFTHQGTEFGPLFMTIPAFFAKSSALYNPMIYICMNK
;
A
#
# COMPACT_ATOMS: atom_id res chain seq x y z
N VAL A 1 -4.10 7.66 -0.51
CA VAL A 1 -4.94 8.70 -1.16
C VAL A 1 -6.30 8.12 -1.54
N LEU A 2 -6.44 7.34 -2.62
CA LEU A 2 -7.74 6.81 -3.10
C LEU A 2 -8.69 6.24 -2.02
N ALA A 3 -8.19 5.45 -1.07
CA ALA A 3 -9.00 4.91 0.01
C ALA A 3 -9.60 6.00 0.93
N VAL A 4 -8.82 7.05 1.21
CA VAL A 4 -9.24 8.22 2.00
C VAL A 4 -10.28 9.03 1.24
N GLU A 5 -10.07 9.28 -0.06
CA GLU A 5 -10.99 10.03 -0.91
C GLU A 5 -12.35 9.32 -0.98
N ARG A 6 -12.37 8.01 -1.24
CA ARG A 6 -13.60 7.18 -1.24
C ARG A 6 -14.30 7.21 0.11
N TRP A 7 -13.55 7.11 1.21
CA TRP A 7 -14.10 7.19 2.56
C TRP A 7 -14.71 8.56 2.87
N VAL A 8 -14.04 9.66 2.54
CA VAL A 8 -14.56 11.02 2.77
C VAL A 8 -15.80 11.28 1.91
N VAL A 9 -15.74 11.00 0.61
CA VAL A 9 -16.87 11.28 -0.31
C VAL A 9 -18.12 10.46 0.04
N VAL A 10 -17.98 9.21 0.48
CA VAL A 10 -19.14 8.34 0.77
C VAL A 10 -19.60 8.43 2.24
N CYS A 11 -18.68 8.36 3.21
CA CYS A 11 -19.05 8.30 4.64
C CYS A 11 -19.19 9.67 5.31
N LYS A 12 -18.76 10.74 4.63
CA LYS A 12 -18.79 12.11 5.17
C LYS A 12 -19.43 13.07 4.15
N PRO A 13 -20.76 12.97 3.90
CA PRO A 13 -21.53 14.03 3.27
C PRO A 13 -21.65 15.24 4.23
N ILE A 14 -20.52 15.90 4.50
CA ILE A 14 -20.46 17.15 5.25
C ILE A 14 -21.11 18.20 4.35
N SER A 15 -22.14 18.89 4.84
CA SER A 15 -22.94 19.84 4.04
C SER A 15 -22.13 20.95 3.36
N ASN A 16 -20.91 21.22 3.84
CA ASN A 16 -20.00 22.25 3.34
C ASN A 16 -18.67 21.71 2.74
N PHE A 17 -18.38 20.40 2.80
CA PHE A 17 -17.16 19.84 2.19
C PHE A 17 -17.48 19.18 0.84
N ARG A 18 -17.19 19.91 -0.24
CA ARG A 18 -17.19 19.35 -1.59
C ARG A 18 -15.75 19.01 -1.98
N PHE A 19 -15.50 17.77 -2.37
CA PHE A 19 -14.21 17.40 -2.95
C PHE A 19 -14.01 18.18 -4.26
N THR A 20 -12.87 18.85 -4.40
CA THR A 20 -12.54 19.70 -5.55
C THR A 20 -11.20 19.29 -6.17
N GLU A 21 -10.92 19.79 -7.37
CA GLU A 21 -9.66 19.55 -8.09
C GLU A 21 -8.42 19.85 -7.23
N ASN A 22 -8.43 20.93 -6.44
CA ASN A 22 -7.33 21.25 -5.51
C ASN A 22 -7.03 20.10 -4.53
N HIS A 23 -8.05 19.40 -4.03
CA HIS A 23 -7.87 18.26 -3.13
C HIS A 23 -7.27 17.06 -3.85
N ALA A 24 -7.66 16.81 -5.11
CA ALA A 24 -7.07 15.78 -5.95
C ALA A 24 -5.59 16.07 -6.27
N ILE A 25 -5.28 17.32 -6.64
CA ILE A 25 -3.89 17.79 -6.87
C ILE A 25 -3.05 17.62 -5.60
N MET A 26 -3.57 17.99 -4.43
CA MET A 26 -2.91 17.75 -3.15
C MET A 26 -2.67 16.25 -2.88
N GLY A 27 -3.63 15.37 -3.21
CA GLY A 27 -3.47 13.92 -3.10
C GLY A 27 -2.38 13.36 -4.02
N VAL A 28 -2.33 13.81 -5.27
CA VAL A 28 -1.27 13.44 -6.22
C VAL A 28 0.08 13.95 -5.74
N ALA A 29 0.19 15.23 -5.37
CA ALA A 29 1.43 15.84 -4.86
C ALA A 29 1.94 15.13 -3.59
N PHE A 30 1.06 14.82 -2.64
CA PHE A 30 1.40 14.03 -1.46
C PHE A 30 1.95 12.64 -1.82
N SER A 31 1.36 11.97 -2.82
CA SER A 31 1.85 10.66 -3.29
C SER A 31 3.26 10.74 -3.86
N TRP A 32 3.57 11.79 -4.63
CA TRP A 32 4.92 12.06 -5.15
C TRP A 32 5.92 12.36 -4.03
N ILE A 33 5.53 13.18 -3.03
CA ILE A 33 6.38 13.49 -1.88
C ILE A 33 6.71 12.21 -1.11
N MET A 34 5.71 11.39 -0.76
CA MET A 34 5.93 10.12 -0.04
C MET A 34 6.74 9.10 -0.84
N ALA A 35 6.63 9.10 -2.18
CA ALA A 35 7.49 8.28 -3.03
C ALA A 35 8.95 8.79 -2.99
N ALA A 36 9.16 10.11 -3.07
CA ALA A 36 10.48 10.72 -2.98
C ALA A 36 11.16 10.47 -1.63
N THR A 37 10.44 10.48 -0.51
CA THR A 37 11.04 10.15 0.80
C THR A 37 11.45 8.68 0.96
N CYS A 38 11.03 7.79 0.05
CA CYS A 38 11.55 6.42 -0.07
C CYS A 38 12.70 6.34 -1.09
N ALA A 39 12.54 6.93 -2.27
CA ALA A 39 13.46 6.73 -3.39
C ALA A 39 14.72 7.61 -3.35
N VAL A 40 14.65 8.81 -2.76
CA VAL A 40 15.78 9.76 -2.74
C VAL A 40 16.82 9.43 -1.65
N PRO A 41 16.48 9.05 -0.40
CA PRO A 41 17.49 8.85 0.64
C PRO A 41 18.59 7.84 0.29
N PRO A 42 18.32 6.71 -0.38
CA PRO A 42 19.36 5.77 -0.82
C PRO A 42 20.32 6.32 -1.89
N LEU A 43 19.99 7.45 -2.53
CA LEU A 43 20.88 8.17 -3.46
C LEU A 43 21.81 9.16 -2.74
N VAL A 44 21.46 9.57 -1.52
CA VAL A 44 22.18 10.58 -0.72
C VAL A 44 22.78 10.01 0.57
N GLY A 45 22.83 8.69 0.71
CA GLY A 45 23.58 7.98 1.75
C GLY A 45 22.77 7.43 2.94
N TRP A 46 21.43 7.48 2.90
CA TRP A 46 20.60 6.80 3.90
C TRP A 46 19.96 5.55 3.26
N SER A 47 20.49 4.38 3.63
CA SER A 47 20.52 3.17 2.78
C SER A 47 21.23 3.42 1.44
N ARG A 48 21.17 2.43 0.54
CA ARG A 48 21.80 2.44 -0.80
C ARG A 48 21.04 1.52 -1.75
N TYR A 49 21.21 1.73 -3.05
CA TYR A 49 20.75 0.80 -4.08
C TYR A 49 21.81 -0.26 -4.38
N ILE A 50 21.43 -1.54 -4.30
CA ILE A 50 22.30 -2.69 -4.62
C ILE A 50 21.53 -3.75 -5.43
N PRO A 51 22.21 -4.66 -6.14
CA PRO A 51 21.56 -5.79 -6.78
C PRO A 51 20.92 -6.74 -5.75
N GLU A 52 19.62 -6.96 -5.84
CA GLU A 52 18.83 -7.82 -4.94
C GLU A 52 18.70 -9.26 -5.49
N GLY A 53 18.55 -10.25 -4.60
CA GLY A 53 18.26 -11.64 -4.97
C GLY A 53 19.25 -12.23 -5.97
N MET A 54 18.77 -12.65 -7.15
CA MET A 54 19.59 -13.18 -8.24
C MET A 54 20.58 -12.18 -8.88
N GLN A 55 20.73 -10.97 -8.32
CA GLN A 55 21.68 -9.92 -8.76
C GLN A 55 21.36 -9.30 -10.14
N CYS A 56 20.23 -9.68 -10.77
CA CYS A 56 19.75 -9.12 -12.04
C CYS A 56 18.77 -7.94 -11.90
N SER A 57 18.44 -7.53 -10.67
CA SER A 57 17.52 -6.43 -10.33
C SER A 57 18.17 -5.57 -9.27
N CYS A 58 18.10 -4.24 -9.37
CA CYS A 58 18.53 -3.36 -8.29
C CYS A 58 17.34 -2.98 -7.39
N GLY A 59 17.58 -2.98 -6.08
CA GLY A 59 16.61 -2.61 -5.05
C GLY A 59 17.29 -1.89 -3.90
N VAL A 60 16.49 -1.44 -2.92
CA VAL A 60 16.99 -0.88 -1.66
C VAL A 60 17.74 -1.97 -0.89
N ASP A 61 18.83 -1.62 -0.24
CA ASP A 61 19.54 -2.48 0.71
C ASP A 61 18.76 -2.64 2.02
N TYR A 62 17.86 -3.63 2.05
CA TYR A 62 17.05 -3.99 3.21
C TYR A 62 17.62 -5.16 4.04
N TYR A 63 18.80 -5.68 3.68
CA TYR A 63 19.29 -6.96 4.20
C TYR A 63 20.78 -7.02 4.56
N THR A 64 21.61 -6.09 4.09
CA THR A 64 22.98 -5.96 4.59
C THR A 64 23.05 -4.86 5.66
N ARG A 65 24.10 -4.86 6.50
CA ARG A 65 24.46 -3.69 7.32
C ARG A 65 25.80 -3.16 6.81
N ALA A 66 25.75 -2.18 5.90
CA ALA A 66 26.93 -1.44 5.47
C ALA A 66 27.19 -0.26 6.42
N GLU A 67 28.42 -0.14 6.91
CA GLU A 67 28.86 1.01 7.70
C GLU A 67 28.69 2.31 6.91
N GLY A 68 28.29 3.39 7.60
CA GLY A 68 28.03 4.70 7.00
C GLY A 68 26.65 4.87 6.36
N PHE A 69 25.96 3.80 5.94
CA PHE A 69 24.67 3.89 5.23
C PHE A 69 23.43 3.82 6.15
N ASN A 70 23.57 3.37 7.40
CA ASN A 70 22.48 3.30 8.39
C ASN A 70 21.24 2.50 7.92
N ASN A 71 21.45 1.41 7.17
CA ASN A 71 20.39 0.57 6.58
C ASN A 71 19.27 0.19 7.58
N GLU A 72 19.64 -0.12 8.83
CA GLU A 72 18.71 -0.46 9.92
C GLU A 72 17.66 0.61 10.19
N SER A 73 18.05 1.88 10.32
CA SER A 73 17.09 2.96 10.54
C SER A 73 16.22 3.20 9.30
N PHE A 74 16.74 2.95 8.10
CA PHE A 74 15.97 3.03 6.85
C PHE A 74 14.93 1.90 6.74
N VAL A 75 15.28 0.67 7.12
CA VAL A 75 14.33 -0.47 7.13
C VAL A 75 13.21 -0.24 8.13
N ILE A 76 13.52 0.26 9.34
CA ILE A 76 12.51 0.62 10.34
C ILE A 76 11.60 1.74 9.82
N TYR A 77 12.18 2.78 9.20
CA TYR A 77 11.44 3.87 8.56
C TYR A 77 10.47 3.35 7.48
N MET A 78 10.97 2.54 6.54
CA MET A 78 10.16 1.93 5.48
C MET A 78 9.03 1.05 6.03
N PHE A 79 9.31 0.23 7.05
CA PHE A 79 8.30 -0.64 7.65
C PHE A 79 7.18 0.17 8.33
N ILE A 80 7.52 1.23 9.07
CA ILE A 80 6.52 2.04 9.79
C ILE A 80 5.77 2.98 8.83
N VAL A 81 6.49 3.73 8.00
CA VAL A 81 5.95 4.85 7.23
C VAL A 81 5.42 4.43 5.86
N HIS A 82 6.05 3.45 5.19
CA HIS A 82 5.67 3.02 3.84
C HIS A 82 4.91 1.70 3.80
N PHE A 83 4.86 0.93 4.89
CA PHE A 83 4.02 -0.27 5.00
C PHE A 83 2.92 -0.12 6.06
N LEU A 84 3.27 0.01 7.34
CA LEU A 84 2.30 -0.05 8.44
C LEU A 84 1.30 1.13 8.46
N ALA A 85 1.76 2.36 8.26
CA ALA A 85 0.86 3.51 8.19
C ALA A 85 -0.12 3.42 6.99
N PRO A 86 0.31 3.13 5.74
CA PRO A 86 -0.60 2.84 4.64
C PRO A 86 -1.58 1.70 4.92
N LEU A 87 -1.11 0.60 5.53
CA LEU A 87 -1.93 -0.54 5.91
C LEU A 87 -3.07 -0.10 6.86
N ILE A 88 -2.74 0.61 7.94
CA ILE A 88 -3.71 1.14 8.91
C ILE A 88 -4.72 2.07 8.23
N VAL A 89 -4.25 2.99 7.38
CA VAL A 89 -5.12 3.95 6.66
C VAL A 89 -6.08 3.21 5.72
N ILE A 90 -5.60 2.20 4.98
CA ILE A 90 -6.44 1.40 4.06
C ILE A 90 -7.50 0.63 4.84
N PHE A 91 -7.12 -0.08 5.90
CA PHE A 91 -8.06 -0.84 6.74
C PHE A 91 -9.09 0.07 7.42
N PHE A 92 -8.68 1.22 7.96
CA PHE A 92 -9.60 2.17 8.58
C PHE A 92 -10.59 2.75 7.56
N CYS A 93 -10.09 3.31 6.45
CA CYS A 93 -10.94 3.98 5.47
C CYS A 93 -11.92 3.02 4.82
N TYR A 94 -11.46 1.84 4.37
CA TYR A 94 -12.35 0.86 3.76
C TYR A 94 -13.22 0.12 4.78
N GLY A 95 -12.76 -0.11 6.02
CA GLY A 95 -13.60 -0.64 7.09
C GLY A 95 -14.80 0.28 7.38
N ARG A 96 -14.53 1.59 7.53
CA ARG A 96 -15.60 2.60 7.71
C ARG A 96 -16.49 2.74 6.47
N LEU A 97 -15.95 2.60 5.25
CA LEU A 97 -16.72 2.56 4.00
C LEU A 97 -17.72 1.40 4.00
N LEU A 98 -17.27 0.19 4.35
CA LEU A 98 -18.14 -0.99 4.39
C LEU A 98 -19.21 -0.87 5.48
N CYS A 99 -18.92 -0.29 6.64
CA CYS A 99 -19.93 0.01 7.66
C CYS A 99 -21.04 0.93 7.10
N ALA A 100 -20.66 2.07 6.52
CA ALA A 100 -21.62 3.05 6.00
C ALA A 100 -22.48 2.49 4.85
N VAL A 101 -21.89 1.72 3.94
CA VAL A 101 -22.64 1.11 2.82
C VAL A 101 -23.59 0.00 3.32
N LYS A 102 -23.19 -0.77 4.34
CA LYS A 102 -24.08 -1.76 4.98
C LYS A 102 -25.21 -1.12 5.79
N GLU A 103 -24.95 -0.01 6.48
CA GLU A 103 -25.99 0.77 7.17
C GLU A 103 -27.01 1.32 6.17
N ALA A 104 -26.56 1.88 5.04
CA ALA A 104 -27.43 2.34 3.96
C ALA A 104 -28.27 1.21 3.32
N ALA A 105 -27.65 0.05 3.05
CA ALA A 105 -28.35 -1.13 2.55
C ALA A 105 -29.35 -1.70 3.56
N ALA A 106 -29.04 -1.67 4.87
CA ALA A 106 -29.97 -2.10 5.91
C ALA A 106 -31.18 -1.15 6.08
N ALA A 107 -31.00 0.15 5.79
CA ALA A 107 -32.09 1.13 5.76
C ALA A 107 -32.95 1.06 4.48
N GLN A 108 -32.43 0.48 3.39
CA GLN A 108 -33.10 0.37 2.08
C GLN A 108 -33.16 -1.09 1.59
N GLN A 109 -33.76 -1.97 2.40
CA GLN A 109 -33.86 -3.40 2.09
C GLN A 109 -34.60 -3.71 0.79
N GLU A 110 -35.64 -2.93 0.47
CA GLU A 110 -36.44 -3.08 -0.75
C GLU A 110 -35.71 -2.58 -2.02
N SER A 111 -34.58 -1.86 -1.88
CA SER A 111 -33.84 -1.30 -3.00
C SER A 111 -32.81 -2.29 -3.54
N GLU A 112 -33.19 -3.06 -4.57
CA GLU A 112 -32.27 -3.99 -5.26
C GLU A 112 -30.98 -3.31 -5.73
N THR A 113 -31.06 -2.06 -6.17
CA THR A 113 -29.89 -1.27 -6.62
C THR A 113 -28.93 -0.98 -5.47
N THR A 114 -29.44 -0.65 -4.28
CA THR A 114 -28.64 -0.43 -3.07
C THR A 114 -28.01 -1.73 -2.57
N GLN A 115 -28.75 -2.85 -2.56
CA GLN A 115 -28.20 -4.17 -2.19
C GLN A 115 -27.11 -4.63 -3.17
N ARG A 116 -27.31 -4.40 -4.48
CA ARG A 116 -26.31 -4.72 -5.51
C ARG A 116 -25.05 -3.85 -5.35
N ALA A 117 -25.21 -2.57 -5.04
CA ALA A 117 -24.09 -1.67 -4.77
C ALA A 117 -23.28 -2.10 -3.54
N GLU A 118 -23.94 -2.53 -2.44
CA GLU A 118 -23.25 -3.10 -1.26
C GLU A 118 -22.38 -4.29 -1.66
N ARG A 119 -22.96 -5.28 -2.37
CA ARG A 119 -22.23 -6.49 -2.75
C ARG A 119 -21.04 -6.19 -3.67
N GLU A 120 -21.20 -5.30 -4.64
CA GLU A 120 -20.14 -4.88 -5.55
C GLU A 120 -19.02 -4.12 -4.81
N VAL A 121 -19.35 -3.16 -3.93
CA VAL A 121 -18.38 -2.42 -3.13
C VAL A 121 -17.63 -3.35 -2.16
N THR A 122 -18.35 -4.23 -1.45
CA THR A 122 -17.76 -5.23 -0.55
C THR A 122 -16.80 -6.15 -1.31
N ARG A 123 -17.16 -6.66 -2.49
CA ARG A 123 -16.26 -7.47 -3.33
C ARG A 123 -15.02 -6.68 -3.75
N MET A 124 -15.18 -5.44 -4.22
CA MET A 124 -14.07 -4.60 -4.66
C MET A 124 -13.10 -4.27 -3.54
N VAL A 125 -13.60 -3.91 -2.35
CA VAL A 125 -12.77 -3.62 -1.17
C VAL A 125 -11.93 -4.84 -0.76
N ILE A 126 -12.53 -6.04 -0.71
CA ILE A 126 -11.81 -7.28 -0.36
C ILE A 126 -10.67 -7.52 -1.35
N ILE A 127 -10.93 -7.40 -2.67
CA ILE A 127 -9.92 -7.59 -3.71
C ILE A 127 -8.80 -6.53 -3.60
N MET A 128 -9.14 -5.28 -3.31
CA MET A 128 -8.16 -4.20 -3.11
C MET A 128 -7.25 -4.43 -1.89
N VAL A 129 -7.80 -4.89 -0.76
CA VAL A 129 -7.03 -5.22 0.44
C VAL A 129 -6.14 -6.44 0.21
N ILE A 130 -6.66 -7.49 -0.43
CA ILE A 130 -5.85 -8.67 -0.81
C ILE A 130 -4.72 -8.25 -1.74
N GLY A 131 -4.99 -7.45 -2.78
CA GLY A 131 -3.97 -6.96 -3.71
C GLY A 131 -2.86 -6.14 -3.03
N PHE A 132 -3.20 -5.31 -2.03
CA PHE A 132 -2.21 -4.60 -1.22
C PHE A 132 -1.35 -5.56 -0.39
N LEU A 133 -1.98 -6.51 0.30
CA LEU A 133 -1.28 -7.50 1.10
C LEU A 133 -0.37 -8.38 0.24
N THR A 134 -0.84 -8.90 -0.90
CA THR A 134 0.00 -9.70 -1.81
C THR A 134 1.17 -8.89 -2.36
N SER A 135 0.98 -7.59 -2.63
CA SER A 135 2.07 -6.72 -3.13
C SER A 135 3.20 -6.55 -2.13
N TRP A 136 2.85 -6.22 -0.87
CA TRP A 136 3.80 -5.59 0.07
C TRP A 136 4.08 -6.41 1.33
N LEU A 137 3.16 -7.28 1.76
CA LEU A 137 3.39 -8.14 2.93
C LEU A 137 4.61 -9.06 2.74
N PRO A 138 4.91 -9.62 1.54
CA PRO A 138 6.14 -10.38 1.33
C PRO A 138 7.41 -9.58 1.62
N TYR A 139 7.53 -8.35 1.10
CA TYR A 139 8.69 -7.48 1.38
C TYR A 139 8.78 -7.12 2.87
N ALA A 140 7.66 -6.70 3.47
CA ALA A 140 7.63 -6.32 4.88
C ALA A 140 8.01 -7.50 5.79
N SER A 141 7.52 -8.71 5.49
CA SER A 141 7.81 -9.92 6.26
C SER A 141 9.27 -10.36 6.10
N VAL A 142 9.80 -10.38 4.88
CA VAL A 142 11.20 -10.76 4.61
C VAL A 142 12.17 -9.75 5.23
N ALA A 143 11.96 -8.45 5.03
CA ALA A 143 12.83 -7.42 5.61
C ALA A 143 12.80 -7.46 7.15
N TRP A 144 11.63 -7.62 7.77
CA TRP A 144 11.51 -7.73 9.23
C TRP A 144 12.11 -9.02 9.79
N TYR A 145 12.00 -10.13 9.05
CA TYR A 145 12.61 -11.40 9.44
C TYR A 145 14.13 -11.33 9.41
N ILE A 146 14.72 -10.78 8.34
CA ILE A 146 16.18 -10.55 8.24
C ILE A 146 16.65 -9.57 9.32
N PHE A 147 15.88 -8.51 9.58
CA PHE A 147 16.19 -7.53 10.62
C PHE A 147 16.27 -8.14 12.02
N THR A 148 15.40 -9.12 12.32
CA THR A 148 15.33 -9.80 13.63
C THR A 148 16.27 -11.00 13.74
N HIS A 149 16.56 -11.70 12.65
CA HIS A 149 17.38 -12.93 12.62
C HIS A 149 18.80 -12.64 12.09
N GLN A 150 19.49 -11.76 12.80
CA GLN A 150 20.80 -11.23 12.43
C GLN A 150 21.87 -12.35 12.47
N GLY A 151 22.83 -12.32 11.54
CA GLY A 151 23.87 -13.35 11.42
C GLY A 151 23.46 -14.63 10.69
N THR A 152 22.23 -14.71 10.17
CA THR A 152 21.79 -15.79 9.28
C THR A 152 22.01 -15.40 7.81
N GLU A 153 22.52 -16.32 6.99
CA GLU A 153 22.60 -16.13 5.54
C GLU A 153 21.30 -16.53 4.84
N PHE A 154 20.86 -15.71 3.88
CA PHE A 154 19.61 -15.92 3.14
C PHE A 154 19.89 -16.14 1.65
N GLY A 155 19.40 -17.27 1.11
CA GLY A 155 19.65 -17.65 -0.27
C GLY A 155 18.99 -16.70 -1.31
N PRO A 156 19.56 -16.54 -2.52
CA PRO A 156 19.05 -15.63 -3.55
C PRO A 156 17.57 -15.82 -3.91
N LEU A 157 17.06 -17.06 -3.85
CA LEU A 157 15.65 -17.36 -4.11
C LEU A 157 14.72 -16.72 -3.07
N PHE A 158 15.05 -16.83 -1.77
CA PHE A 158 14.28 -16.24 -0.68
C PHE A 158 14.13 -14.72 -0.84
N MET A 159 15.23 -14.08 -1.23
CA MET A 159 15.30 -12.64 -1.52
C MET A 159 14.56 -12.22 -2.80
N THR A 160 14.32 -13.16 -3.73
CA THR A 160 13.62 -12.91 -5.01
C THR A 160 12.10 -13.06 -4.89
N ILE A 161 11.60 -13.87 -3.94
CA ILE A 161 10.16 -14.03 -3.66
C ILE A 161 9.45 -12.68 -3.43
N PRO A 162 9.89 -11.77 -2.53
CA PRO A 162 9.19 -10.51 -2.32
C PRO A 162 9.23 -9.62 -3.57
N ALA A 163 10.36 -9.62 -4.29
CA ALA A 163 10.54 -8.89 -5.54
C ALA A 163 9.54 -9.33 -6.63
N PHE A 164 9.26 -10.63 -6.74
CA PHE A 164 8.24 -11.16 -7.65
C PHE A 164 6.86 -10.55 -7.36
N PHE A 165 6.40 -10.62 -6.12
CA PHE A 165 5.06 -10.16 -5.74
C PHE A 165 4.83 -8.66 -5.96
N ALA A 166 5.82 -7.82 -5.61
CA ALA A 166 5.71 -6.37 -5.81
C ALA A 166 5.81 -5.99 -7.30
N LYS A 167 6.70 -6.62 -8.09
CA LYS A 167 6.81 -6.36 -9.53
C LYS A 167 5.55 -6.83 -10.28
N SER A 168 4.94 -7.96 -9.89
CA SER A 168 3.64 -8.41 -10.41
C SER A 168 2.50 -7.43 -10.12
N SER A 169 2.60 -6.60 -9.08
CA SER A 169 1.58 -5.60 -8.74
C SER A 169 1.40 -4.53 -9.83
N ALA A 170 2.41 -4.31 -10.67
CA ALA A 170 2.32 -3.44 -11.85
C ALA A 170 1.31 -3.96 -12.90
N LEU A 171 0.93 -5.24 -12.84
CA LEU A 171 -0.09 -5.84 -13.71
C LEU A 171 -1.47 -5.88 -13.03
N TYR A 172 -1.55 -6.42 -11.81
CA TYR A 172 -2.86 -6.60 -11.16
C TYR A 172 -3.44 -5.32 -10.55
N ASN A 173 -2.63 -4.33 -10.15
CA ASN A 173 -3.19 -3.07 -9.65
C ASN A 173 -3.95 -2.30 -10.74
N PRO A 174 -3.44 -2.10 -11.98
CA PRO A 174 -4.25 -1.56 -13.07
C PRO A 174 -5.54 -2.33 -13.32
N MET A 175 -5.50 -3.67 -13.30
CA MET A 175 -6.71 -4.48 -13.47
C MET A 175 -7.75 -4.24 -12.36
N ILE A 176 -7.33 -4.20 -11.10
CA ILE A 176 -8.21 -4.03 -9.93
C ILE A 176 -8.74 -2.60 -9.80
N TYR A 177 -7.88 -1.60 -9.99
CA TYR A 177 -8.21 -0.19 -9.72
C TYR A 177 -8.76 0.56 -10.93
N ILE A 178 -8.48 0.10 -12.16
CA ILE A 178 -8.96 0.72 -13.41
C ILE A 178 -9.99 -0.18 -14.10
N CYS A 179 -9.61 -1.38 -14.53
CA CYS A 179 -10.47 -2.22 -15.39
C CYS A 179 -11.73 -2.77 -14.67
N MET A 180 -11.66 -2.97 -13.35
CA MET A 180 -12.78 -3.41 -12.53
C MET A 180 -13.61 -2.25 -11.93
N ASN A 181 -13.22 -1.00 -12.18
CA ASN A 181 -13.96 0.18 -11.75
C ASN A 181 -14.99 0.54 -12.85
N LYS A 182 -16.28 0.31 -12.57
CA LYS A 182 -17.41 0.61 -13.47
C LYS A 182 -18.11 1.90 -13.09
#